data_AF-A0A932ZDX0-F1
#
_entry.id   AF-A0A932ZDX0-F1
#
_cell.length_a   1.000
_cell.length_b   1.000
_cell.length_c   1.000
_cell.angle_alpha   90.00
_cell.angle_beta   90.00
_cell.angle_gamma   90.00
#
_symmetry.space_group_name_H-M   'P 1'
#
loop_
_entity.id
_entity.type
_entity.pdbx_description
1 polymer ?
#
loop_
_entity_poly.entity_id
_entity_poly.type
_entity_poly.pdbx_seq_one_letter_code
_entity_poly.pdbx_strand_id
1 'polypeptide(L)'
;MHDDFRPTARRAAFDIENVAIAMLIVVGVAGLIMGTGFVTRQWGMLAGIAAFFLWPITLVAVPWYAGFAHGDWLMLAVVYGGGIAGVVLYLRSPSMQPGR
;
A
#
# COMPACT_ATOMS: atom_id res chain seq x y z
N MET A 1 -46.66 -5.02 -5.11
CA MET A 1 -45.76 -6.17 -4.93
C MET A 1 -44.39 -5.72 -5.43
N HIS A 2 -43.64 -5.04 -4.58
CA HIS A 2 -42.39 -4.36 -4.92
C HIS A 2 -41.37 -4.65 -3.82
N ASP A 3 -41.03 -5.93 -3.70
CA ASP A 3 -40.00 -6.41 -2.79
C ASP A 3 -38.85 -6.98 -3.62
N ASP A 4 -37.64 -6.82 -3.07
CA ASP A 4 -36.36 -7.39 -3.51
C ASP A 4 -35.52 -6.67 -4.58
N PHE A 5 -34.90 -5.56 -4.17
CA PHE A 5 -33.64 -5.05 -4.76
C PHE A 5 -32.58 -4.71 -3.69
N ARG A 6 -32.43 -5.54 -2.65
CA ARG A 6 -31.35 -5.41 -1.64
C ARG A 6 -30.16 -6.39 -1.73
N PRO A 7 -29.87 -7.13 -2.83
CA PRO A 7 -28.65 -7.95 -2.90
C PRO A 7 -27.38 -7.20 -3.35
N THR A 8 -27.46 -5.94 -3.80
CA THR A 8 -26.32 -5.23 -4.41
C THR A 8 -25.38 -4.56 -3.40
N ALA A 9 -25.89 -3.93 -2.36
CA ALA A 9 -25.08 -3.15 -1.43
C ALA A 9 -24.03 -4.00 -0.69
N ARG A 10 -24.39 -5.23 -0.29
CA ARG A 10 -23.48 -6.16 0.41
C ARG A 10 -22.38 -6.71 -0.51
N ARG A 11 -22.66 -6.89 -1.80
CA ARG A 11 -21.67 -7.35 -2.80
C ARG A 11 -20.69 -6.23 -3.13
N ALA A 12 -21.20 -5.03 -3.43
CA ALA A 12 -20.37 -3.86 -3.69
C ALA A 12 -19.45 -3.50 -2.51
N ALA A 13 -19.91 -3.69 -1.27
CA ALA A 13 -19.08 -3.50 -0.07
C ALA A 13 -17.90 -4.48 0.00
N PHE A 14 -18.17 -5.76 -0.25
CA PHE A 14 -17.15 -6.81 -0.28
C PHE A 14 -16.15 -6.58 -1.41
N ASP A 15 -16.60 -6.08 -2.56
CA ASP A 15 -15.74 -5.77 -3.69
C ASP A 15 -14.77 -4.62 -3.37
N ILE A 16 -15.23 -3.56 -2.71
CA ILE A 16 -14.37 -2.41 -2.32
C ILE A 16 -13.35 -2.81 -1.26
N GLU A 17 -13.73 -3.61 -0.28
CA GLU A 17 -12.82 -4.10 0.75
C GLU A 17 -11.68 -4.93 0.14
N ASN A 18 -12.02 -5.87 -0.74
CA ASN A 18 -11.03 -6.71 -1.43
C ASN A 18 -10.09 -5.88 -2.30
N VAL A 19 -10.62 -4.87 -3.01
CA VAL A 19 -9.81 -3.95 -3.81
C VAL A 19 -8.86 -3.14 -2.93
N ALA A 20 -9.32 -2.65 -1.78
CA ALA A 20 -8.48 -1.91 -0.86
C ALA A 20 -7.34 -2.77 -0.30
N ILE A 21 -7.65 -4.00 0.14
CA ILE A 21 -6.64 -4.95 0.62
C ILE A 21 -5.65 -5.30 -0.48
N ALA A 22 -6.12 -5.61 -1.68
CA ALA A 22 -5.27 -5.91 -2.83
C ALA A 22 -4.33 -4.73 -3.15
N MET A 23 -4.84 -3.50 -3.11
CA MET A 23 -4.05 -2.30 -3.32
C MET A 23 -2.96 -2.14 -2.25
N LEU A 24 -3.30 -2.32 -0.97
CA LEU A 24 -2.32 -2.25 0.13
C LEU A 24 -1.22 -3.31 -0.01
N ILE A 25 -1.57 -4.53 -0.41
CA ILE A 25 -0.61 -5.60 -0.66
C ILE A 25 0.31 -5.23 -1.84
N VAL A 26 -0.26 -4.82 -2.97
CA VAL A 26 0.51 -4.45 -4.16
C VAL A 26 1.47 -3.30 -3.86
N VAL A 27 1.01 -2.27 -3.15
CA VAL A 27 1.84 -1.12 -2.77
C VAL A 27 2.94 -1.53 -1.79
N GLY A 28 2.62 -2.35 -0.79
CA GLY A 28 3.62 -2.86 0.17
C GLY A 28 4.70 -3.69 -0.50
N VAL A 29 4.31 -4.63 -1.38
CA VAL A 29 5.25 -5.48 -2.13
C VAL A 29 6.09 -4.65 -3.10
N ALA A 30 5.45 -3.77 -3.88
CA ALA A 30 6.16 -2.90 -4.81
C ALA A 30 7.15 -1.98 -4.07
N GLY A 31 6.73 -1.38 -2.96
CA GLY A 31 7.57 -0.56 -2.09
C GLY A 31 8.77 -1.32 -1.54
N LEU A 32 8.57 -2.58 -1.15
CA LEU A 32 9.64 -3.42 -0.62
C LEU A 32 10.66 -3.78 -1.71
N ILE A 33 10.20 -4.17 -2.90
CA ILE A 33 11.07 -4.48 -4.05
C ILE A 33 11.84 -3.23 -4.47
N MET A 34 11.16 -2.09 -4.60
CA MET A 34 11.81 -0.83 -4.97
C MET A 34 12.83 -0.39 -3.91
N GLY A 35 12.49 -0.48 -2.62
CA GLY A 35 13.36 -0.05 -1.54
C GLY A 35 14.57 -0.94 -1.34
N THR A 36 14.39 -2.26 -1.31
CA THR A 36 15.51 -3.21 -1.22
C THR A 36 16.40 -3.15 -2.47
N GLY A 37 15.80 -3.00 -3.65
CA GLY A 37 16.54 -2.79 -4.89
C GLY A 37 17.34 -1.48 -4.88
N PHE A 38 16.77 -0.40 -4.36
CA PHE A 38 17.45 0.87 -4.18
C PHE A 38 18.66 0.73 -3.24
N VAL A 39 18.45 0.14 -2.06
CA VAL A 39 19.53 -0.09 -1.08
C VAL A 39 20.62 -0.99 -1.66
N THR A 40 20.24 -2.03 -2.40
CA THR A 40 21.19 -2.94 -3.06
C THR A 40 22.07 -2.21 -4.06
N ARG A 41 21.51 -1.28 -4.85
CA ARG A 41 22.27 -0.50 -5.83
C ARG A 41 23.21 0.52 -5.18
N GLN A 42 22.81 1.11 -4.05
CA GLN A 42 23.60 2.13 -3.36
C GLN A 42 24.68 1.52 -2.47
N TRP A 43 24.32 0.53 -1.65
CA TRP A 43 25.15 0.03 -0.54
C TRP A 43 25.53 -1.45 -0.69
N GLY A 44 25.15 -2.07 -1.82
CA GLY A 44 25.49 -3.45 -2.14
C GLY A 44 24.52 -4.50 -1.58
N MET A 45 24.78 -5.76 -1.94
CA MET A 45 23.85 -6.88 -1.70
C MET A 45 23.57 -7.16 -0.22
N LEU A 46 24.59 -7.08 0.65
CA LEU A 46 24.40 -7.35 2.09
C LEU A 46 23.46 -6.32 2.74
N ALA A 47 23.58 -5.04 2.36
CA ALA A 47 22.67 -3.99 2.81
C ALA A 47 21.25 -4.22 2.27
N GLY A 48 21.12 -4.69 1.04
CA GLY A 48 19.84 -5.08 0.45
C GLY A 48 19.13 -6.21 1.21
N ILE A 49 19.88 -7.24 1.59
CA ILE A 49 19.37 -8.35 2.40
C ILE A 49 18.92 -7.84 3.78
N ALA A 50 19.75 -7.02 4.44
CA ALA A 50 19.37 -6.41 5.72
C ALA A 50 18.09 -5.57 5.59
N ALA A 51 17.98 -4.77 4.52
CA ALA A 51 16.78 -3.97 4.24
C ALA A 51 15.52 -4.82 4.01
N PHE A 52 15.67 -6.02 3.44
CA PHE A 52 14.54 -6.95 3.27
C PHE A 52 14.05 -7.48 4.62
N PHE A 53 14.94 -7.87 5.54
CA PHE A 53 14.54 -8.29 6.88
C PHE A 53 14.01 -7.12 7.73
N LEU A 54 14.55 -5.92 7.51
CA LEU A 54 14.10 -4.67 8.14
C LEU A 54 13.00 -3.97 7.32
N TRP A 55 12.19 -4.74 6.58
CA TRP A 55 11.20 -4.21 5.64
C TRP A 55 10.28 -3.11 6.19
N PRO A 56 9.84 -3.09 7.47
CA PRO A 56 9.00 -2.00 7.97
C PRO A 56 9.76 -0.68 8.00
N ILE A 57 11.03 -0.72 8.40
CA ILE A 57 11.92 0.46 8.42
C ILE A 57 12.25 0.87 6.99
N THR A 58 12.52 -0.10 6.11
CA THR A 58 12.83 0.13 4.69
C THR A 58 11.69 0.86 3.98
N LEU A 59 10.45 0.43 4.19
CA LEU A 59 9.27 1.08 3.59
C LEU A 59 9.06 2.51 4.07
N VAL A 60 9.47 2.84 5.30
CA VAL A 60 9.32 4.20 5.84
C VAL A 60 10.48 5.07 5.40
N ALA A 61 11.72 4.65 5.65
CA ALA A 61 12.91 5.51 5.53
C ALA A 61 13.43 5.63 4.09
N VAL A 62 13.43 4.53 3.31
CA VAL A 62 14.05 4.53 1.98
C VAL A 62 13.35 5.46 0.98
N PRO A 63 12.01 5.57 0.92
CA PRO A 63 11.38 6.52 0.00
C PRO A 63 11.76 7.98 0.31
N TRP A 64 11.89 8.35 1.59
CA TRP A 64 12.35 9.68 1.98
C TRP A 64 13.80 9.92 1.59
N TYR A 65 14.66 8.93 1.84
CA TYR A 65 16.07 9.02 1.45
C TYR A 65 16.23 9.13 -0.07
N ALA A 66 15.50 8.32 -0.84
CA ALA A 66 15.49 8.37 -2.30
C ALA A 66 15.01 9.73 -2.82
N GLY A 67 13.93 10.28 -2.26
CA GLY A 67 13.42 11.60 -2.62
C GLY A 67 14.38 12.74 -2.31
N PHE A 68 14.88 12.81 -1.07
CA PHE A 68 15.73 13.93 -0.65
C PHE A 68 17.18 13.84 -1.12
N ALA A 69 17.79 12.66 -1.08
CA ALA A 69 19.20 12.51 -1.43
C ALA A 69 19.44 12.28 -2.93
N HIS A 70 18.45 11.74 -3.65
CA HIS A 70 18.59 11.38 -5.07
C HIS A 70 17.54 12.02 -5.98
N GLY A 71 16.58 12.79 -5.45
CA GLY A 71 15.51 13.41 -6.24
C GLY A 71 14.49 12.42 -6.80
N ASP A 72 14.51 11.15 -6.35
CA ASP A 72 13.60 10.11 -6.82
C ASP A 72 12.33 10.11 -5.96
N TRP A 73 11.39 10.98 -6.35
CA TRP A 73 10.10 11.12 -5.69
C TRP A 73 9.10 10.02 -6.06
N LEU A 74 9.40 9.20 -7.08
CA LEU A 74 8.48 8.17 -7.57
C LEU A 74 8.24 7.13 -6.48
N MET A 75 9.31 6.68 -5.82
CA MET A 75 9.20 5.69 -4.76
C MET A 75 8.34 6.19 -3.60
N LEU A 76 8.48 7.46 -3.23
CA LEU A 76 7.66 8.10 -2.19
C LEU A 76 6.20 8.18 -2.62
N ALA A 77 5.92 8.61 -3.85
CA ALA A 77 4.57 8.67 -4.39
C ALA A 77 3.88 7.30 -4.43
N VAL A 78 4.61 6.24 -4.83
CA VAL A 78 4.07 4.87 -4.89
C VAL A 78 3.78 4.34 -3.48
N VAL A 79 4.74 4.42 -2.56
CA VAL A 79 4.59 3.85 -1.21
C VAL A 79 3.56 4.62 -0.38
N TYR A 80 3.71 5.94 -0.27
CA TYR A 80 2.82 6.75 0.55
C TYR A 80 1.49 7.06 -0.15
N GLY A 81 1.52 7.43 -1.43
CA GLY A 81 0.30 7.72 -2.18
C GLY A 81 -0.58 6.47 -2.33
N GLY A 82 0.02 5.33 -2.69
CA GLY A 82 -0.67 4.06 -2.76
C GLY A 82 -1.18 3.58 -1.39
N GLY A 83 -0.38 3.74 -0.34
CA GLY A 83 -0.76 3.37 1.03
C GLY A 83 -1.93 4.19 1.55
N ILE A 84 -1.87 5.53 1.42
CA ILE A 84 -2.95 6.43 1.82
C ILE A 84 -4.22 6.11 1.04
N ALA A 85 -4.13 5.94 -0.28
CA ALA A 85 -5.30 5.61 -1.11
C ALA A 85 -5.93 4.27 -0.70
N GLY A 86 -5.11 3.23 -0.47
CA GLY A 86 -5.59 1.94 0.01
C GLY A 86 -6.28 2.02 1.37
N VAL A 87 -5.70 2.78 2.32
CA VAL A 87 -6.32 3.02 3.64
C VAL A 87 -7.63 3.78 3.51
N VAL A 88 -7.69 4.82 2.68
CA VAL A 88 -8.93 5.58 2.45
C VAL A 88 -10.03 4.70 1.86
N LEU A 89 -9.70 3.85 0.88
CA LEU A 89 -10.66 2.91 0.31
C LEU A 89 -11.15 1.91 1.36
N TYR A 90 -10.24 1.40 2.19
CA TYR A 90 -10.55 0.45 3.25
C TYR A 90 -11.50 1.06 4.30
N LEU A 91 -11.21 2.27 4.78
CA LEU A 91 -12.03 2.99 5.75
C LEU A 91 -13.39 3.40 5.20
N ARG A 92 -13.50 3.58 3.87
CA ARG A 92 -14.77 3.87 3.20
C ARG A 92 -15.56 2.61 2.87
N SER A 93 -14.99 1.41 3.10
CA SER A 93 -15.71 0.16 2.89
C SER A 93 -16.95 0.10 3.79
N PRO A 94 -18.14 -0.22 3.24
CA PRO A 94 -19.38 -0.32 4.02
C PRO A 94 -19.33 -1.39 5.13
N SER A 95 -18.45 -2.40 5.02
CA SER A 95 -18.24 -3.41 6.06
C SER A 95 -17.65 -2.85 7.36
N MET A 96 -16.99 -1.69 7.30
CA MET A 96 -16.31 -1.06 8.44
C MET A 96 -17.11 0.03 9.14
N GLN A 97 -18.28 0.42 8.62
CA GLN A 97 -19.12 1.44 9.27
C GLN A 97 -19.90 0.78 10.43
N PRO A 98 -19.59 1.07 11.70
CA PRO A 98 -20.35 0.54 12.83
C PRO A 98 -21.68 1.31 12.90
N GLY A 99 -22.79 0.64 12.60
CA GLY A 99 -24.14 1.14 12.89
C GLY A 99 -24.61 2.32 12.04
N ARG A 100 -25.28 2.02 10.94
CA ARG A 100 -26.41 2.83 10.46
C ARG A 100 -27.58 1.90 10.14
#